data_AF-A0A840X327-F1
#
_entry.id   AF-A0A840X327-F1
#
_cell.length_a   1.000
_cell.length_b   1.000
_cell.length_c   1.000
_cell.angle_alpha   90.00
_cell.angle_beta   90.00
_cell.angle_gamma   90.00
#
_symmetry.space_group_name_H-M   'P 1'
#
loop_
_entity.id
_entity.type
_entity.pdbx_description
1 polymer ?
#
loop_
_entity_poly.entity_id
_entity_poly.type
_entity_poly.pdbx_seq_one_letter_code
_entity_poly.pdbx_strand_id
1 'polypeptide(L)'
;MPHPNSRQARAARRRRTRVAAADNDLTPTQWAELQALWGGCAYCGATDRPLQRDCVQPITRGGRYTLDNVVPACGSCNASKSNDEVTSWMRRTRRDERAFLERLVAVRAALGGAAADGVEPVSETVSESE
;
A
#
# COMPACT_ATOMS: atom_id res chain seq x y z
N MET A 1 -18.06 8.67 -26.90
CA MET A 1 -18.40 8.15 -25.56
C MET A 1 -18.31 6.63 -25.58
N PRO A 2 -17.71 5.97 -24.58
CA PRO A 2 -17.57 4.52 -24.58
C PRO A 2 -18.93 3.83 -24.47
N HIS A 3 -19.19 2.83 -25.31
CA HIS A 3 -20.44 2.08 -25.33
C HIS A 3 -20.66 1.37 -23.99
N PRO A 4 -21.90 1.32 -23.44
CA PRO A 4 -22.19 0.73 -22.13
C PRO A 4 -21.79 -0.75 -21.99
N ASN A 5 -21.66 -1.49 -23.11
CA ASN A 5 -21.20 -2.89 -23.17
C ASN A 5 -19.75 -3.06 -23.67
N SER A 6 -18.99 -1.97 -23.80
CA SER A 6 -17.58 -2.05 -24.15
C SER A 6 -16.80 -2.88 -23.13
N ARG A 7 -15.70 -3.52 -23.56
CA ARG A 7 -14.78 -4.21 -22.67
C ARG A 7 -14.29 -3.28 -21.54
N GLN A 8 -14.06 -2.01 -21.86
CA GLN A 8 -13.65 -0.98 -20.91
C GLN A 8 -14.72 -0.70 -19.85
N ALA A 9 -16.00 -0.54 -20.24
CA ALA A 9 -17.10 -0.33 -19.28
C ALA A 9 -17.27 -1.52 -18.32
N ARG A 10 -17.14 -2.76 -18.82
CA ARG A 10 -17.16 -3.97 -17.99
C ARG A 10 -15.98 -4.04 -17.02
N ALA A 11 -14.76 -3.73 -17.48
CA ALA A 11 -13.57 -3.70 -16.63
C ALA A 11 -13.70 -2.64 -15.52
N ALA A 12 -14.21 -1.45 -15.85
CA ALA A 12 -14.47 -0.40 -14.87
C ALA A 12 -15.51 -0.82 -13.82
N ARG A 13 -16.61 -1.47 -14.23
CA ARG A 13 -17.63 -1.98 -13.29
C ARG A 13 -17.06 -3.06 -12.35
N ARG A 14 -16.29 -4.01 -12.90
CA ARG A 14 -15.60 -5.05 -12.10
C ARG A 14 -14.63 -4.43 -11.10
N ARG A 15 -13.85 -3.43 -11.51
CA ARG A 15 -12.95 -2.69 -10.62
C ARG A 15 -13.72 -2.01 -9.50
N ARG A 16 -14.78 -1.25 -9.81
CA ARG A 16 -15.62 -0.57 -8.80
C ARG A 16 -16.19 -1.54 -7.78
N THR A 17 -16.71 -2.68 -8.24
CA THR A 17 -17.29 -3.71 -7.37
C THR A 17 -16.23 -4.30 -6.43
N ARG A 18 -15.04 -4.61 -6.94
CA ARG A 18 -13.92 -5.14 -6.13
C ARG A 18 -13.42 -4.12 -5.10
N VAL A 19 -13.33 -2.85 -5.49
CA VAL A 19 -12.94 -1.77 -4.58
C VAL A 19 -13.98 -1.62 -3.48
N ALA A 20 -15.27 -1.59 -3.82
CA ALA A 20 -16.36 -1.46 -2.84
C ALA A 20 -16.45 -2.66 -1.87
N ALA A 21 -16.06 -3.85 -2.33
CA ALA A 21 -16.03 -5.06 -1.50
C ALA A 21 -14.74 -5.23 -0.68
N ALA A 22 -13.69 -4.46 -0.97
CA ALA A 22 -12.45 -4.48 -0.20
C ALA A 22 -12.62 -3.62 1.07
N ASP A 23 -11.83 -3.90 2.10
CA ASP A 23 -11.76 -3.02 3.26
C ASP A 23 -11.10 -1.70 2.81
N ASN A 24 -11.78 -0.58 3.06
CA ASN A 24 -11.36 0.78 2.72
C ASN A 24 -11.40 1.66 3.98
N ASP A 25 -10.60 1.31 4.97
CA ASP A 25 -10.52 1.98 6.27
C ASP A 25 -9.48 3.12 6.31
N LEU A 26 -8.69 3.30 5.24
CA LEU A 26 -7.71 4.38 5.17
C LEU A 26 -8.35 5.77 5.23
N THR A 27 -8.17 6.43 6.37
CA THR A 27 -8.66 7.80 6.61
C THR A 27 -7.80 8.86 5.91
N PRO A 28 -8.33 10.07 5.67
CA PRO A 28 -7.55 11.19 5.12
C PRO A 28 -6.34 11.57 5.98
N THR A 29 -6.47 11.48 7.31
CA THR A 29 -5.37 11.79 8.26
C THR A 29 -4.24 10.78 8.12
N GLN A 30 -4.56 9.49 8.16
CA GLN A 30 -3.60 8.41 7.93
C GLN A 30 -2.92 8.51 6.55
N TRP A 31 -3.66 8.96 5.53
CA TRP A 31 -3.09 9.23 4.22
C TRP A 31 -2.10 10.41 4.23
N ALA A 32 -2.36 11.47 4.98
CA ALA A 32 -1.42 12.57 5.15
C ALA A 32 -0.15 12.12 5.88
N GLU A 33 -0.29 11.32 6.94
CA GLU A 33 0.83 10.72 7.67
C GLU A 33 1.69 9.80 6.78
N LEU A 34 1.06 8.93 5.99
CA LEU A 34 1.76 8.09 5.00
C LEU A 34 2.57 8.94 4.03
N GLN A 35 1.98 10.01 3.48
CA GLN A 35 2.71 10.90 2.57
C GLN A 35 3.91 11.56 3.25
N ALA A 36 3.76 11.99 4.51
CA ALA A 36 4.85 12.60 5.28
C ALA A 36 5.98 11.60 5.58
N LEU A 37 5.64 10.39 6.00
CA LEU A 37 6.61 9.33 6.31
C LEU A 37 7.39 8.86 5.07
N TRP A 38 6.72 8.76 3.93
CA TRP A 38 7.40 8.41 2.68
C TRP A 38 8.18 9.56 2.08
N GLY A 39 7.71 10.81 2.27
CA GLY A 39 8.37 12.01 1.77
C GLY A 39 8.43 12.09 0.25
N GLY A 40 7.59 11.35 -0.48
CA GLY A 40 7.59 11.26 -1.93
C GLY A 40 6.97 9.96 -2.45
N CYS A 41 7.12 9.70 -3.76
CA CYS A 41 6.69 8.44 -4.36
C CYS A 41 7.52 7.26 -3.81
N ALA A 42 6.84 6.28 -3.23
CA ALA A 42 7.43 5.08 -2.64
C ALA A 42 8.35 4.29 -3.56
N TYR A 43 8.18 4.43 -4.88
CA TYR A 43 8.91 3.65 -5.88
C TYR A 43 10.04 4.40 -6.58
N CYS A 44 9.93 5.72 -6.72
CA CYS A 44 10.89 6.51 -7.50
C CYS A 44 11.41 7.75 -6.76
N GLY A 45 10.96 7.99 -5.52
CA GLY A 45 11.38 9.10 -4.69
C GLY A 45 10.87 10.48 -5.12
N ALA A 46 10.21 10.60 -6.27
CA ALA A 46 9.77 11.90 -6.79
C ALA A 46 8.75 12.59 -5.89
N THR A 47 8.96 13.88 -5.67
CA THR A 47 8.16 14.79 -4.81
C THR A 47 7.47 15.90 -5.59
N ASP A 48 7.81 16.04 -6.87
CA ASP A 48 7.41 17.13 -7.78
C ASP A 48 6.04 16.89 -8.46
N ARG A 49 5.30 15.86 -8.04
CA ARG A 49 4.09 15.41 -8.73
C ARG A 49 3.05 14.81 -7.78
N PRO A 50 1.76 14.85 -8.14
CA PRO A 50 0.69 14.35 -7.28
C PRO A 50 0.85 12.85 -7.01
N LEU A 51 0.68 12.50 -5.74
CA LEU A 51 0.75 11.13 -5.24
C LEU A 51 -0.65 10.52 -5.20
N GLN A 52 -0.73 9.25 -5.57
CA GLN A 52 -1.93 8.44 -5.60
C GLN A 52 -1.79 7.30 -4.59
N ARG A 53 -2.92 6.81 -4.10
CA ARG A 53 -2.99 5.60 -3.25
C ARG A 53 -2.79 4.38 -4.14
N ASP A 54 -1.66 3.69 -3.98
CA ASP A 54 -1.40 2.40 -4.61
C ASP A 54 -1.34 1.29 -3.56
N CYS A 55 -1.92 0.15 -3.88
CA CYS A 55 -1.91 -1.02 -3.01
C CYS A 55 -0.69 -1.89 -3.34
N VAL A 56 0.18 -2.12 -2.36
CA VAL A 56 1.36 -2.99 -2.48
C VAL A 56 0.95 -4.38 -3.00
N GLN A 57 -0.03 -5.00 -2.35
CA GLN A 57 -0.76 -6.15 -2.87
C GLN A 57 -2.00 -5.68 -3.64
N PRO A 58 -2.17 -6.03 -4.93
CA PRO A 58 -3.35 -5.65 -5.70
C PRO A 58 -4.64 -6.28 -5.15
N ILE A 59 -5.76 -5.55 -5.27
CA ILE A 59 -7.10 -6.04 -4.86
C ILE A 59 -7.47 -7.35 -5.54
N THR A 60 -7.07 -7.51 -6.81
CA THR A 60 -7.32 -8.75 -7.57
C THR A 60 -6.62 -9.97 -7.00
N ARG A 61 -5.66 -9.78 -6.10
CA ARG A 61 -4.90 -10.82 -5.38
C ARG A 61 -5.16 -10.77 -3.87
N GLY A 62 -6.27 -10.18 -3.43
CA GLY A 62 -6.66 -10.14 -2.02
C GLY A 62 -6.15 -8.92 -1.22
N GLY A 63 -5.54 -7.94 -1.87
CA GLY A 63 -5.13 -6.70 -1.21
C GLY A 63 -6.30 -5.81 -0.77
N ARG A 64 -6.08 -5.04 0.29
CA ARG A 64 -7.06 -4.12 0.91
C ARG A 64 -6.59 -2.66 0.83
N TYR A 65 -7.48 -1.70 0.99
CA TYR A 65 -7.15 -0.26 1.07
C TYR A 65 -6.92 0.16 2.52
N THR A 66 -5.99 -0.53 3.15
CA THR A 66 -5.62 -0.38 4.55
C THR A 66 -4.27 0.32 4.69
N LEU A 67 -4.02 0.89 5.86
CA LEU A 67 -2.80 1.63 6.18
C LEU A 67 -1.52 0.82 5.89
N ASP A 68 -1.54 -0.48 6.17
CA ASP A 68 -0.43 -1.39 5.99
C ASP A 68 -0.18 -1.75 4.52
N ASN A 69 -1.20 -1.70 3.66
CA ASN A 69 -1.11 -2.12 2.26
C ASN A 69 -1.06 -0.94 1.27
N VAL A 70 -1.34 0.29 1.69
CA VAL A 70 -1.33 1.46 0.81
C VAL A 70 -0.02 2.24 0.93
N VAL A 71 0.55 2.59 -0.22
CA VAL A 71 1.73 3.46 -0.33
C VAL A 71 1.46 4.63 -1.29
N PRO A 72 2.13 5.78 -1.10
CA PRO A 72 2.04 6.88 -2.03
C PRO A 72 2.85 6.62 -3.29
N ALA A 73 2.19 6.68 -4.44
CA ALA A 73 2.83 6.45 -5.75
C ALA A 73 2.47 7.55 -6.74
N CYS A 74 3.43 8.01 -7.52
CA CYS A 74 3.14 8.93 -8.62
C CYS A 74 2.37 8.22 -9.75
N GLY A 75 1.66 9.01 -10.58
CA GLY A 75 0.83 8.46 -11.65
C GLY A 75 1.57 7.53 -12.63
N SER A 76 2.84 7.81 -12.94
CA SER A 76 3.65 6.97 -13.85
C SER A 76 4.02 5.62 -13.23
N CYS A 77 4.41 5.59 -11.95
CA CYS A 77 4.72 4.35 -11.26
C CYS A 77 3.45 3.52 -11.01
N ASN A 78 2.37 4.16 -10.56
CA ASN A 78 1.08 3.50 -10.36
C ASN A 78 0.55 2.88 -11.66
N ALA A 79 0.62 3.62 -12.78
CA ALA A 79 0.22 3.09 -14.09
C ALA A 79 1.13 1.95 -14.57
N SER A 80 2.44 2.05 -14.33
CA SER A 80 3.42 1.00 -14.69
C SER A 80 3.21 -0.29 -13.91
N LYS A 81 2.91 -0.19 -12.61
CA LYS A 81 2.62 -1.34 -11.74
C LYS A 81 1.26 -1.96 -12.05
N SER A 82 0.23 -1.14 -12.23
CA SER A 82 -1.12 -1.63 -12.54
C SER A 82 -1.58 -2.70 -11.53
N ASN A 83 -1.98 -3.89 -11.98
CA ASN A 83 -2.39 -5.01 -11.12
C ASN A 83 -1.27 -6.03 -10.87
N ASP A 84 -0.02 -5.69 -11.19
CA ASP A 84 1.12 -6.54 -10.86
C ASP A 84 1.39 -6.51 -9.36
N GLU A 85 1.88 -7.64 -8.84
CA GLU A 85 2.40 -7.71 -7.48
C GLU A 85 3.72 -6.92 -7.39
N VAL A 86 3.92 -6.19 -6.29
CA VAL A 86 4.96 -5.16 -6.19
C VAL A 86 6.36 -5.72 -6.44
N THR A 87 6.71 -6.86 -5.86
CA THR A 87 8.06 -7.41 -5.92
C THR A 87 8.36 -7.93 -7.33
N SER A 88 7.40 -8.62 -7.95
CA SER A 88 7.49 -9.03 -9.35
C SER A 88 7.64 -7.83 -10.30
N TRP A 89 6.88 -6.75 -10.08
CA TRP A 89 7.00 -5.53 -10.89
C TRP A 89 8.33 -4.82 -10.70
N MET A 90 8.82 -4.71 -9.47
CA MET A 90 10.12 -4.08 -9.16
C MET A 90 11.27 -4.84 -9.79
N ARG A 91 11.29 -6.18 -9.67
CA ARG A 91 12.28 -7.03 -10.35
C ARG A 91 12.29 -6.82 -11.85
N ARG A 92 11.11 -6.80 -12.49
CA ARG A 92 10.97 -6.59 -13.94
C ARG A 92 11.42 -5.20 -14.39
N THR A 93 11.18 -4.18 -13.58
CA THR A 93 11.52 -2.78 -13.88
C THR A 93 12.89 -2.36 -13.36
N ARG A 94 13.68 -3.30 -12.81
CA ARG A 94 15.02 -3.08 -12.23
C ARG A 94 15.03 -1.99 -11.15
N ARG A 95 13.98 -1.95 -10.33
CA ARG A 95 13.92 -1.08 -9.14
C ARG A 95 14.55 -1.79 -7.96
N ASP A 96 14.99 -1.00 -6.97
CA ASP A 96 15.53 -1.53 -5.72
C ASP A 96 14.40 -2.09 -4.84
N GLU A 97 14.13 -3.38 -5.01
CA GLU A 97 13.15 -4.12 -4.21
C GLU A 97 13.53 -4.14 -2.73
N ARG A 98 14.82 -4.30 -2.43
CA ARG A 98 15.30 -4.42 -1.05
C ARG A 98 15.07 -3.12 -0.30
N ALA A 99 15.52 -2.00 -0.86
CA ALA A 99 15.33 -0.69 -0.25
C ALA A 99 13.85 -0.37 -0.04
N PHE A 100 12.98 -0.77 -0.98
CA PHE A 100 11.54 -0.61 -0.81
C PHE A 100 10.98 -1.43 0.35
N LEU A 101 11.33 -2.71 0.45
CA LEU A 101 10.84 -3.59 1.54
C LEU A 101 11.36 -3.13 2.91
N GLU A 102 12.62 -2.75 3.00
CA GLU A 102 13.20 -2.17 4.23
C GLU A 102 12.46 -0.89 4.64
N ARG A 103 12.19 0.01 3.69
CA ARG A 103 11.43 1.24 3.96
C ARG A 103 9.99 0.95 4.33
N LEU A 104 9.34 -0.02 3.69
CA LEU A 104 7.97 -0.43 3.98
C LEU A 104 7.84 -0.93 5.42
N VAL A 105 8.77 -1.77 5.88
CA VAL A 105 8.81 -2.23 7.27
C VAL A 105 9.02 -1.06 8.23
N ALA A 106 9.96 -0.16 7.94
CA ALA A 106 10.22 1.01 8.77
C ALA A 106 8.99 1.94 8.90
N VAL A 107 8.31 2.23 7.79
CA VAL A 107 7.09 3.07 7.79
C VAL A 107 5.96 2.38 8.54
N ARG A 108 5.77 1.07 8.35
CA ARG A 108 4.77 0.30 9.10
C ARG A 108 5.05 0.29 10.60
N ALA A 109 6.32 0.18 11.01
CA ALA A 109 6.70 0.26 12.41
C ALA A 109 6.42 1.66 12.99
N ALA A 110 6.72 2.72 12.24
CA ALA A 110 6.43 4.10 12.65
C ALA A 110 4.92 4.35 12.82
N LEU A 111 4.10 3.76 11.95
CA LEU A 111 2.64 3.86 12.01
C LEU A 111 2.03 2.97 13.10
N GLY A 112 2.55 1.75 13.29
CA GLY A 112 2.14 0.82 14.33
C GLY A 112 2.52 1.32 15.73
N GLY A 113 3.61 2.08 15.85
CA GLY A 113 3.98 2.77 17.08
C GLY A 113 2.96 3.82 17.53
N ALA A 114 2.18 4.41 16.61
CA ALA A 114 1.08 5.32 16.95
C ALA A 114 -0.20 4.60 17.41
N ALA A 115 -0.33 3.30 17.12
CA ALA A 115 -1.42 2.45 17.60
C ALA A 115 -1.04 1.62 18.84
N ALA A 116 0.23 1.64 19.24
CA ALA A 116 0.78 0.86 20.35
C ALA A 116 0.63 1.54 21.73
N ASP A 117 -0.19 2.59 21.87
CA ASP A 117 -0.65 3.14 23.16
C ASP A 117 -1.77 2.27 23.80
N GLY A 118 -1.84 0.98 23.48
CA GLY A 118 -2.93 0.10 23.94
C GLY A 118 -2.67 -1.40 23.83
N VAL A 119 -1.41 -1.84 23.70
CA VAL A 119 -1.07 -3.27 23.82
C VAL A 119 -0.07 -3.41 24.95
N GLU A 120 -0.60 -3.78 26.13
CA GLU A 120 0.17 -4.26 27.26
C GLU A 120 1.16 -5.34 26.78
N PRO A 121 2.46 -5.23 27.10
CA PRO A 121 3.40 -6.28 26.80
C PRO A 121 3.04 -7.51 27.63
N VAL A 122 2.67 -8.60 26.96
CA VAL A 122 2.62 -9.92 27.60
C VAL A 122 4.03 -10.26 28.09
N SER A 123 4.19 -10.14 29.40
CA SER A 123 5.38 -10.54 30.14
C SER A 123 5.46 -12.06 30.14
N GLU A 124 6.14 -12.62 29.13
CA GLU A 124 6.55 -14.03 29.15
C GLU A 124 7.63 -14.19 30.24
N THR A 125 7.19 -14.53 31.45
CA THR A 125 8.06 -14.94 32.55
C THR A 125 8.44 -16.39 32.29
N VAL A 126 9.57 -16.61 31.60
CA VAL A 126 10.19 -17.94 31.55
C VAL A 126 10.77 -18.22 32.93
N SER A 127 10.04 -19.02 33.72
CA SER A 127 10.54 -19.62 34.95
C SER A 127 11.42 -20.81 34.59
N GLU A 128 12.73 -20.62 34.57
CA GLU A 128 13.67 -21.73 34.79
C GLU A 128 13.67 -22.03 36.31
N SER A 129 13.42 -23.28 36.65
CA SER A 129 13.62 -23.82 38.01
C SER A 129 14.45 -25.09 37.87
N GLU A 130 15.59 -25.06 38.54
CA GLU A 130 16.46 -26.21 38.86
C GLU A 130 15.77 -27.24 39.76
#